data_AF-A0A5E8CHP9-F1
#
_entry.id   AF-A0A5E8CHP9-F1
#
_cell.length_a   1.000
_cell.length_b   1.000
_cell.length_c   1.000
_cell.angle_alpha   90.00
_cell.angle_beta   90.00
_cell.angle_gamma   90.00
#
_symmetry.space_group_name_H-M   'P 1'
#
loop_
_entity.id
_entity.type
_entity.pdbx_description
1 polymer ?
#
loop_
_entity_poly.entity_id
_entity_poly.type
_entity_poly.pdbx_seq_one_letter_code
_entity_poly.pdbx_strand_id
1 'polypeptide(L)'
;MDITNWFSTKVQVTDSTLPRFFILNEPGKVEIKYNLDNIKNYINIANIKWKWGKIPLKIMISKNISDYTKHVFPEYNLKNKKNIIPILKSNVQKCIRRSKETKAVASAYLLLNIDPSSILRRLPIIYIEDVHLDKSFVGIVWYMIAVSKGYMLSNKDVEWILGVVSVLARNNYREKLNKQDKKSIENIEEFISKIPKNYYQLNFNVIWALLIRHSYGGMKCDMRLILDTIKAYNIKVVSEIKIEPIKITSQISSFSSKHIILPSVDFHCTNILTLLLKKYQLDNSYFKVYRECIWFNRSSISDKIDLNGKTKYINHIDLYKCIKRDLDTLSTQIINNTFV
;
A
#
# COMPACT_ATOMS: atom_id res chain seq x y z
N MET A 1 -32.69 31.35 -16.27
CA MET A 1 -31.97 31.02 -15.01
C MET A 1 -30.59 30.56 -15.41
N ASP A 2 -29.61 31.43 -15.25
CA ASP A 2 -28.29 31.36 -15.87
C ASP A 2 -27.35 30.47 -15.03
N ILE A 3 -26.79 29.42 -15.66
CA ILE A 3 -25.97 28.36 -15.03
C ILE A 3 -24.48 28.76 -14.91
N THR A 4 -24.13 30.00 -15.27
CA THR A 4 -22.74 30.45 -15.35
C THR A 4 -22.12 30.91 -14.02
N ASN A 5 -22.83 30.83 -12.88
CA ASN A 5 -22.34 31.34 -11.58
C ASN A 5 -21.81 30.28 -10.59
N TRP A 6 -21.50 29.05 -11.03
CA TRP A 6 -20.97 27.99 -10.15
C TRP A 6 -19.46 27.75 -10.23
N PHE A 7 -18.70 28.65 -10.88
CA PHE A 7 -17.24 28.51 -11.03
C PHE A 7 -16.43 29.72 -10.52
N SER A 8 -16.80 30.33 -9.38
CA SER A 8 -15.97 31.41 -8.81
C SER A 8 -15.72 31.38 -7.31
N THR A 9 -16.22 30.40 -6.55
CA THR A 9 -15.67 30.15 -5.22
C THR A 9 -14.36 29.36 -5.35
N LYS A 10 -13.28 30.08 -5.68
CA LYS A 10 -11.95 29.68 -5.22
C LYS A 10 -12.06 29.56 -3.71
N VAL A 11 -12.28 28.35 -3.21
CA VAL A 11 -12.14 28.10 -1.79
C VAL A 11 -10.70 28.45 -1.46
N GLN A 12 -10.51 29.60 -0.80
CA GLN A 12 -9.20 30.00 -0.32
C GLN A 12 -8.88 29.07 0.84
N VAL A 13 -8.23 27.95 0.52
CA VAL A 13 -7.46 27.19 1.50
C VAL A 13 -6.38 28.16 2.01
N THR A 14 -6.62 28.75 3.18
CA THR A 14 -5.66 29.69 3.77
C THR A 14 -4.40 28.92 4.17
N ASP A 15 -3.22 29.54 4.00
CA ASP A 15 -1.91 28.96 4.32
C ASP A 15 -1.83 28.29 5.71
N SER A 16 -2.60 28.79 6.67
CA SER A 16 -2.70 28.28 8.04
C SER A 16 -3.36 26.90 8.17
N THR A 17 -4.04 26.42 7.14
CA THR A 17 -4.75 25.13 7.13
C THR A 17 -4.00 24.02 6.43
N LEU A 18 -2.85 24.32 5.82
CA LEU A 18 -2.00 23.35 5.10
C LEU A 18 -0.71 22.99 5.84
N PRO A 19 -0.47 21.69 6.10
CA PRO A 19 0.71 21.30 6.85
C PRO A 19 1.98 21.64 6.09
N ARG A 20 2.98 22.08 6.83
CA ARG A 20 4.30 22.46 6.30
C ARG A 20 5.36 21.40 6.59
N PHE A 21 5.13 20.55 7.58
CA PHE A 21 6.09 19.55 8.04
C PHE A 21 5.45 18.16 8.16
N PHE A 22 6.17 17.15 7.68
CA PHE A 22 5.87 15.74 7.89
C PHE A 22 7.08 15.09 8.57
N ILE A 23 6.93 14.76 9.85
CA ILE A 23 8.05 14.60 10.78
C ILE A 23 8.09 13.17 11.32
N LEU A 24 9.24 12.51 11.22
CA LEU A 24 9.51 11.24 11.90
C LEU A 24 10.27 11.50 13.21
N ASN A 25 9.65 11.15 14.35
CA ASN A 25 10.17 11.37 15.71
C ASN A 25 10.93 10.16 16.27
N GLU A 26 10.52 8.97 15.88
CA GLU A 26 11.20 7.69 16.06
C GLU A 26 10.59 6.70 15.05
N PRO A 27 11.18 5.50 14.82
CA PRO A 27 10.65 4.53 13.87
C PRO A 27 9.14 4.31 14.05
N GLY A 28 8.37 4.78 13.07
CA GLY A 28 6.91 4.67 13.05
C GLY A 28 6.10 5.75 13.73
N LYS A 29 6.69 6.60 14.57
CA LYS A 29 5.98 7.74 15.16
C LYS A 29 6.15 8.98 14.31
N VAL A 30 5.05 9.37 13.66
CA VAL A 30 5.05 10.45 12.69
C VAL A 30 3.99 11.49 13.02
N GLU A 31 4.37 12.75 12.86
CA GLU A 31 3.53 13.92 13.07
C GLU A 31 3.44 14.77 11.81
N ILE A 32 2.27 15.37 11.58
CA ILE A 32 2.06 16.37 10.52
C ILE A 32 1.77 17.70 11.21
N LYS A 33 2.53 18.76 10.88
CA LYS A 33 2.45 20.07 11.57
C LYS A 33 2.44 21.26 10.62
N TYR A 34 1.79 22.34 11.08
CA TYR A 34 1.70 23.64 10.40
C TYR A 34 2.89 24.55 10.67
N ASN A 35 3.34 24.58 11.91
CA ASN A 35 4.48 25.36 12.37
C ASN A 35 5.33 24.49 13.31
N LEU A 36 6.65 24.73 13.31
CA LEU A 36 7.57 24.10 14.24
C LEU A 36 8.20 25.21 15.07
N ASP A 37 7.71 25.36 16.31
CA ASP A 37 8.28 26.32 17.26
C ASP A 37 9.70 25.92 17.70
N ASN A 38 10.16 24.71 17.35
CA ASN A 38 11.51 24.23 17.63
C ASN A 38 12.11 23.40 16.48
N ILE A 39 12.46 24.06 15.37
CA ILE A 39 13.12 23.43 14.21
C ILE A 39 14.51 22.85 14.59
N LYS A 40 15.14 23.33 15.67
CA LYS A 40 16.53 22.97 16.02
C LYS A 40 16.75 21.47 16.27
N ASN A 41 15.70 20.72 16.62
CA ASN A 41 15.79 19.28 16.92
C ASN A 41 15.49 18.38 15.72
N TYR A 42 15.24 18.95 14.54
CA TYR A 42 14.88 18.21 13.34
C TYR A 42 15.80 18.55 12.18
N ILE A 43 16.04 17.56 11.32
CA ILE A 43 16.79 17.70 10.08
C ILE A 43 15.81 17.61 8.92
N ASN A 44 15.89 18.57 8.00
CA ASN A 44 15.15 18.51 6.75
C ASN A 44 15.86 17.54 5.81
N ILE A 45 15.20 16.44 5.46
CA ILE A 45 15.77 15.44 4.55
C ILE A 45 15.28 15.63 3.11
N ALA A 46 14.12 16.28 2.91
CA ALA A 46 13.60 16.56 1.58
C ALA A 46 12.53 17.65 1.58
N ASN A 47 12.44 18.37 0.46
CA ASN A 47 11.31 19.26 0.17
C ASN A 47 10.47 18.64 -0.96
N ILE A 48 9.15 18.58 -0.78
CA ILE A 48 8.23 18.12 -1.83
C ILE A 48 7.32 19.26 -2.28
N LYS A 49 7.20 19.44 -3.60
CA LYS A 49 6.18 20.30 -4.19
C LYS A 49 4.86 19.56 -4.16
N TRP A 50 4.06 19.81 -3.13
CA TRP A 50 2.77 19.16 -3.02
C TRP A 50 1.75 19.88 -3.88
N LYS A 51 1.33 19.22 -4.95
CA LYS A 51 0.49 19.79 -6.02
C LYS A 51 -0.78 20.48 -5.49
N TRP A 52 -1.38 19.94 -4.43
CA TRP A 52 -2.62 20.47 -3.86
C TRP A 52 -2.40 21.54 -2.81
N GLY A 53 -1.34 21.40 -2.01
CA GLY A 53 -1.03 22.40 -1.00
C GLY A 53 -0.58 23.72 -1.60
N LYS A 54 -0.08 23.75 -2.85
CA LYS A 54 0.56 24.94 -3.46
C LYS A 54 1.71 25.52 -2.60
N ILE A 55 2.09 24.83 -1.53
CA ILE A 55 3.11 25.16 -0.54
C ILE A 55 4.09 23.98 -0.50
N PRO A 56 5.40 24.22 -0.36
CA PRO A 56 6.36 23.15 -0.16
C PRO A 56 6.12 22.43 1.17
N LEU A 57 5.93 21.11 1.13
CA LEU A 57 5.93 20.27 2.33
C LEU A 57 7.36 19.80 2.61
N LYS A 58 7.83 19.99 3.83
CA LYS A 58 9.14 19.54 4.29
C LYS A 58 9.03 18.18 4.95
N ILE A 59 9.91 17.26 4.54
CA ILE A 59 10.05 15.94 5.16
C ILE A 59 11.19 16.06 6.17
N MET A 60 10.85 15.86 7.44
CA MET A 60 11.75 16.09 8.55
C MET A 60 11.97 14.80 9.33
N ILE A 61 13.15 14.67 9.93
CA ILE A 61 13.51 13.57 10.83
C ILE A 61 14.11 14.16 12.10
N SER A 62 13.83 13.57 13.27
CA SER A 62 14.46 13.97 14.52
C SER A 62 15.98 13.76 14.46
N LYS A 63 16.77 14.69 15.01
CA LYS A 63 18.24 14.54 15.12
C LYS A 63 18.64 13.28 15.89
N ASN A 64 17.83 12.86 16.86
CA ASN A 64 18.09 11.65 17.64
C ASN A 64 17.96 10.37 16.79
N ILE A 65 17.34 10.45 15.60
CA ILE A 65 17.20 9.34 14.63
C ILE A 65 18.28 9.44 13.54
N SER A 66 18.74 10.65 13.19
CA SER A 66 19.66 10.82 12.06
C SER A 66 20.99 10.09 12.22
N ASP A 67 21.35 9.73 13.45
CA ASP A 67 22.55 8.96 13.76
C ASP A 67 22.40 7.45 13.47
N TYR A 68 21.29 7.01 12.88
CA TYR A 68 21.12 5.61 12.52
C TYR A 68 22.00 5.22 11.33
N THR A 69 22.80 4.17 11.55
CA THR A 69 23.54 3.49 10.50
C THR A 69 22.57 2.95 9.45
N LYS A 70 22.86 3.25 8.18
CA LYS A 70 22.19 2.69 7.02
C LYS A 70 22.11 1.16 7.12
N HIS A 71 20.96 0.58 6.80
CA HIS A 71 20.82 -0.86 6.68
C HIS A 71 21.67 -1.39 5.51
N VAL A 72 22.48 -2.40 5.80
CA VAL A 72 23.22 -3.15 4.79
C VAL A 72 22.42 -4.40 4.48
N PHE A 73 21.74 -4.39 3.34
CA PHE A 73 21.05 -5.57 2.87
C PHE A 73 22.03 -6.62 2.33
N PRO A 74 21.73 -7.92 2.47
CA PRO A 74 22.52 -8.96 1.84
C PRO A 74 22.41 -8.88 0.31
N GLU A 75 23.47 -9.26 -0.39
CA GLU A 75 23.43 -9.39 -1.84
C GLU A 75 22.63 -10.63 -2.23
N TYR A 76 21.64 -10.45 -3.12
CA TYR A 76 20.95 -11.56 -3.76
C TYR A 76 21.34 -11.60 -5.23
N ASN A 77 21.85 -12.75 -5.68
CA ASN A 77 22.14 -13.00 -7.09
C ASN A 77 20.83 -13.25 -7.87
N LEU A 78 20.09 -12.17 -8.14
CA LEU A 78 18.82 -12.22 -8.85
C LEU A 78 19.05 -11.93 -10.34
N LYS A 79 19.23 -13.00 -11.13
CA LYS A 79 19.48 -12.92 -12.59
C LYS A 79 18.44 -12.07 -13.34
N ASN A 80 17.21 -11.93 -12.84
CA ASN A 80 16.16 -11.14 -13.49
C ASN A 80 15.24 -10.37 -12.52
N LYS A 81 15.75 -9.29 -11.93
CA LYS A 81 14.97 -8.41 -11.02
C LYS A 81 13.64 -7.93 -11.62
N LYS A 82 13.58 -7.68 -12.94
CA LYS A 82 12.38 -7.18 -13.63
C LYS A 82 11.19 -8.14 -13.52
N ASN A 83 11.44 -9.46 -13.56
CA ASN A 83 10.39 -10.46 -13.43
C ASN A 83 10.03 -10.74 -11.96
N ILE A 84 10.98 -10.56 -11.05
CA ILE A 84 10.82 -10.84 -9.62
C ILE A 84 9.93 -9.79 -8.93
N ILE A 85 10.15 -8.51 -9.19
CA ILE A 85 9.45 -7.40 -8.50
C ILE A 85 7.92 -7.49 -8.65
N PRO A 86 7.34 -7.71 -9.85
CA PRO A 86 5.89 -7.89 -10.00
C PRO A 86 5.32 -9.06 -9.17
N ILE A 87 6.03 -10.19 -9.14
CA ILE A 87 5.61 -11.37 -8.37
C ILE A 87 5.72 -11.09 -6.87
N LEU A 88 6.80 -10.47 -6.38
CA LEU A 88 6.94 -10.13 -4.96
C LEU A 88 5.87 -9.15 -4.48
N LYS A 89 5.55 -8.10 -5.26
CA LYS A 89 4.44 -7.18 -4.93
C LYS A 89 3.12 -7.93 -4.78
N SER A 90 2.83 -8.81 -5.74
CA SER A 90 1.64 -9.67 -5.71
C SER A 90 1.66 -10.65 -4.52
N ASN A 91 2.84 -11.19 -4.18
CA ASN A 91 3.02 -12.13 -3.09
C ASN A 91 2.81 -11.47 -1.72
N VAL A 92 3.41 -10.31 -1.47
CA VAL A 92 3.22 -9.56 -0.21
C VAL A 92 1.74 -9.26 0.01
N GLN A 93 1.07 -8.70 -1.01
CA GLN A 93 -0.35 -8.38 -0.92
C GLN A 93 -1.21 -9.62 -0.64
N LYS A 94 -1.03 -10.69 -1.41
CA LYS A 94 -1.86 -11.90 -1.25
C LYS A 94 -1.53 -12.66 0.03
N CYS A 95 -0.29 -12.62 0.51
CA CYS A 95 0.06 -13.16 1.82
C CYS A 95 -0.62 -12.37 2.94
N ILE A 96 -0.61 -11.03 2.89
CA ILE A 96 -1.35 -10.20 3.87
C ILE A 96 -2.85 -10.52 3.83
N ARG A 97 -3.45 -10.51 2.64
CA ARG A 97 -4.86 -10.84 2.41
C ARG A 97 -5.26 -12.23 2.95
N ARG A 98 -4.36 -13.21 2.88
CA ARG A 98 -4.57 -14.61 3.28
C ARG A 98 -3.86 -14.98 4.59
N SER A 99 -3.53 -13.97 5.39
CA SER A 99 -2.90 -14.12 6.71
C SER A 99 -1.67 -15.04 6.74
N LYS A 100 -0.84 -15.02 5.69
CA LYS A 100 0.43 -15.78 5.58
C LYS A 100 1.61 -14.92 6.03
N GLU A 101 1.63 -14.60 7.31
CA GLU A 101 2.56 -13.63 7.91
C GLU A 101 4.02 -13.86 7.57
N THR A 102 4.58 -15.04 7.89
CA THR A 102 6.01 -15.34 7.67
C THR A 102 6.42 -15.13 6.21
N LYS A 103 5.55 -15.52 5.27
CA LYS A 103 5.76 -15.35 3.83
C LYS A 103 5.66 -13.88 3.40
N ALA A 104 4.71 -13.13 3.98
CA ALA A 104 4.57 -11.70 3.75
C ALA A 104 5.82 -10.94 4.19
N VAL A 105 6.30 -11.21 5.42
CA VAL A 105 7.49 -10.57 6.00
C VAL A 105 8.75 -10.88 5.18
N ALA A 106 9.01 -12.15 4.87
CA ALA A 106 10.16 -12.54 4.06
C ALA A 106 10.14 -11.88 2.67
N SER A 107 8.96 -11.83 2.03
CA SER A 107 8.82 -11.20 0.71
C SER A 107 8.96 -9.69 0.76
N ALA A 108 8.46 -9.05 1.81
CA ALA A 108 8.62 -7.62 2.03
C ALA A 108 10.09 -7.26 2.30
N TYR A 109 10.81 -8.08 3.07
CA TYR A 109 12.24 -7.89 3.31
C TYR A 109 13.05 -7.95 2.01
N LEU A 110 12.84 -8.98 1.19
CA LEU A 110 13.50 -9.07 -0.11
C LEU A 110 13.12 -7.88 -1.01
N LEU A 111 11.85 -7.45 -1.00
CA LEU A 111 11.41 -6.32 -1.82
C LEU A 111 11.97 -4.97 -1.33
N LEU A 112 12.13 -4.78 -0.02
CA LEU A 112 12.81 -3.62 0.58
C LEU A 112 14.28 -3.55 0.17
N ASN A 113 14.93 -4.69 -0.01
CA ASN A 113 16.30 -4.73 -0.51
C ASN A 113 16.38 -4.29 -1.98
N ILE A 114 15.56 -4.88 -2.85
CA ILE A 114 15.74 -4.73 -4.30
C ILE A 114 15.05 -3.48 -4.88
N ASP A 115 13.91 -3.08 -4.32
CA ASP A 115 13.11 -1.95 -4.78
C ASP A 115 12.20 -1.43 -3.64
N PRO A 116 12.79 -0.75 -2.63
CA PRO A 116 12.05 -0.26 -1.46
C PRO A 116 10.94 0.72 -1.83
N SER A 117 11.14 1.52 -2.88
CA SER A 117 10.12 2.44 -3.37
C SER A 117 8.86 1.70 -3.79
N SER A 118 8.99 0.58 -4.50
CA SER A 118 7.84 -0.17 -4.99
C SER A 118 6.96 -0.75 -3.87
N ILE A 119 7.57 -1.30 -2.81
CA ILE A 119 6.81 -1.84 -1.68
C ILE A 119 6.20 -0.72 -0.84
N LEU A 120 6.95 0.34 -0.55
CA LEU A 120 6.45 1.47 0.23
C LEU A 120 5.30 2.21 -0.48
N ARG A 121 5.25 2.19 -1.82
CA ARG A 121 4.09 2.69 -2.58
C ARG A 121 2.90 1.73 -2.59
N ARG A 122 3.15 0.42 -2.43
CA ARG A 122 2.12 -0.63 -2.45
C ARG A 122 1.48 -0.85 -1.08
N LEU A 123 2.23 -0.74 0.01
CA LEU A 123 1.72 -0.92 1.38
C LEU A 123 0.52 -0.02 1.71
N PRO A 124 0.50 1.29 1.35
CA PRO A 124 -0.69 2.12 1.56
C PRO A 124 -1.94 1.58 0.86
N ILE A 125 -1.77 0.97 -0.33
CA ILE A 125 -2.89 0.38 -1.08
C ILE A 125 -3.34 -0.93 -0.42
N ILE A 126 -2.40 -1.76 0.04
CA ILE A 126 -2.72 -3.00 0.76
C ILE A 126 -3.48 -2.68 2.05
N TYR A 127 -3.08 -1.63 2.77
CA TYR A 127 -3.75 -1.13 3.97
C TYR A 127 -5.25 -0.91 3.74
N ILE A 128 -5.58 -0.15 2.70
CA ILE A 128 -6.95 0.27 2.39
C ILE A 128 -7.76 -0.78 1.63
N GLU A 129 -7.11 -1.67 0.87
CA GLU A 129 -7.77 -2.70 0.06
C GLU A 129 -8.04 -3.97 0.87
N ASP A 130 -7.07 -4.40 1.67
CA ASP A 130 -7.01 -5.74 2.23
C ASP A 130 -7.08 -5.78 3.75
N VAL A 131 -7.03 -4.63 4.45
CA VAL A 131 -7.08 -4.55 5.92
C VAL A 131 -7.98 -3.37 6.33
N HIS A 132 -7.70 -2.72 7.45
CA HIS A 132 -8.29 -1.46 7.90
C HIS A 132 -7.15 -0.49 8.23
N LEU A 133 -7.43 0.81 8.19
CA LEU A 133 -6.43 1.82 8.53
C LEU A 133 -6.19 1.87 10.04
N ASP A 134 -4.92 2.05 10.40
CA ASP A 134 -4.47 2.39 11.74
C ASP A 134 -3.44 3.53 11.68
N LYS A 135 -3.04 4.09 12.82
CA LYS A 135 -2.13 5.26 12.87
C LYS A 135 -0.75 5.00 12.25
N SER A 136 -0.27 3.75 12.19
CA SER A 136 1.02 3.41 11.56
C SER A 136 1.04 3.61 10.04
N PHE A 137 -0.14 3.71 9.40
CA PHE A 137 -0.26 4.11 7.98
C PHE A 137 0.50 5.41 7.68
N VAL A 138 0.47 6.37 8.61
CA VAL A 138 1.15 7.66 8.49
C VAL A 138 2.66 7.46 8.33
N GLY A 139 3.25 6.55 9.10
CA GLY A 139 4.67 6.19 9.01
C GLY A 139 5.04 5.58 7.66
N ILE A 140 4.20 4.69 7.13
CA ILE A 140 4.43 4.09 5.80
C ILE A 140 4.42 5.15 4.70
N VAL A 141 3.49 6.11 4.73
CA VAL A 141 3.46 7.22 3.77
C VAL A 141 4.68 8.12 3.93
N TRP A 142 5.14 8.37 5.15
CA TRP A 142 6.38 9.11 5.39
C TRP A 142 7.58 8.42 4.73
N TYR A 143 7.80 7.12 5.00
CA TYR A 143 8.90 6.36 4.41
C TYR A 143 8.81 6.29 2.88
N MET A 144 7.61 6.13 2.34
CA MET A 144 7.38 6.16 0.89
C MET A 144 7.93 7.45 0.27
N ILE A 145 7.66 8.60 0.87
CA ILE A 145 8.14 9.88 0.36
C ILE A 145 9.64 10.02 0.60
N ALA A 146 10.12 9.76 1.81
CA ALA A 146 11.51 9.92 2.18
C ALA A 146 12.43 9.08 1.27
N VAL A 147 12.13 7.79 1.10
CA VAL A 147 12.91 6.88 0.24
C VAL A 147 12.89 7.34 -1.22
N SER A 148 11.75 7.84 -1.70
CA SER A 148 11.67 8.40 -3.07
C SER A 148 12.53 9.64 -3.29
N LYS A 149 13.01 10.27 -2.20
CA LYS A 149 13.90 11.43 -2.21
C LYS A 149 15.33 11.08 -1.80
N GLY A 150 15.67 9.78 -1.73
CA GLY A 150 17.02 9.32 -1.48
C GLY A 150 17.32 9.00 0.00
N TYR A 151 16.33 9.08 0.89
CA TYR A 151 16.50 8.59 2.26
C TYR A 151 16.85 7.10 2.25
N MET A 152 17.87 6.73 3.02
CA MET A 152 18.32 5.35 3.14
C MET A 152 17.77 4.77 4.45
N LEU A 153 17.09 3.64 4.36
CA LEU A 153 16.49 2.99 5.52
C LEU A 153 17.58 2.49 6.49
N SER A 154 17.41 2.74 7.78
CA SER A 154 18.18 2.11 8.84
C SER A 154 17.67 0.71 9.18
N ASN A 155 18.42 -0.04 10.00
CA ASN A 155 17.94 -1.34 10.51
C ASN A 155 16.58 -1.19 11.20
N LYS A 156 16.44 -0.20 12.08
CA LYS A 156 15.21 0.02 12.84
C LYS A 156 14.03 0.38 11.93
N ASP A 157 14.28 1.13 10.85
CA ASP A 157 13.26 1.46 9.87
C ASP A 157 12.75 0.19 9.17
N VAL A 158 13.68 -0.67 8.73
CA VAL A 158 13.35 -1.95 8.09
C VAL A 158 12.58 -2.85 9.06
N GLU A 159 13.09 -3.05 10.28
CA GLU A 159 12.44 -3.87 11.31
C GLU A 159 11.03 -3.38 11.63
N TRP A 160 10.83 -2.05 11.71
CA TRP A 160 9.52 -1.46 11.94
C TRP A 160 8.57 -1.68 10.74
N ILE A 161 9.04 -1.47 9.50
CA ILE A 161 8.22 -1.73 8.29
C ILE A 161 7.83 -3.21 8.21
N LEU A 162 8.74 -4.12 8.55
CA LEU A 162 8.44 -5.55 8.64
C LEU A 162 7.41 -5.85 9.74
N GLY A 163 7.52 -5.18 10.90
CA GLY A 163 6.51 -5.19 11.96
C GLY A 163 5.12 -4.81 11.46
N VAL A 164 5.03 -3.72 10.68
CA VAL A 164 3.77 -3.32 10.02
C VAL A 164 3.24 -4.44 9.12
N VAL A 165 4.09 -5.01 8.26
CA VAL A 165 3.69 -6.13 7.37
C VAL A 165 3.17 -7.33 8.15
N SER A 166 3.80 -7.69 9.27
CA SER A 166 3.34 -8.76 10.15
C SER A 166 1.97 -8.45 10.75
N VAL A 167 1.80 -7.25 11.34
CA VAL A 167 0.53 -6.80 11.91
C VAL A 167 -0.58 -6.86 10.86
N LEU A 168 -0.33 -6.34 9.65
CA LEU A 168 -1.30 -6.40 8.55
C LEU A 168 -1.68 -7.83 8.18
N ALA A 169 -0.71 -8.75 8.14
CA ALA A 169 -0.97 -10.15 7.84
C ALA A 169 -1.73 -10.87 8.98
N ARG A 170 -1.39 -10.60 10.24
CA ARG A 170 -2.09 -11.19 11.42
C ARG A 170 -3.49 -10.64 11.64
N ASN A 171 -3.78 -9.44 11.13
CA ASN A 171 -5.07 -8.81 11.32
C ASN A 171 -6.20 -9.65 10.71
N ASN A 172 -7.17 -10.06 11.52
CA ASN A 172 -8.27 -10.91 11.06
C ASN A 172 -9.37 -10.14 10.32
N TYR A 173 -9.29 -8.81 10.27
CA TYR A 173 -10.37 -7.97 9.77
C TYR A 173 -9.92 -7.18 8.56
N ARG A 174 -10.85 -6.94 7.64
CA ARG A 174 -10.70 -5.96 6.58
C ARG A 174 -11.95 -5.11 6.45
N GLU A 175 -11.78 -3.90 5.95
CA GLU A 175 -12.88 -2.98 5.74
C GLU A 175 -13.15 -2.79 4.24
N LYS A 176 -14.25 -3.35 3.76
CA LYS A 176 -14.73 -3.05 2.41
C LYS A 176 -15.51 -1.76 2.41
N LEU A 177 -14.98 -0.73 1.76
CA LEU A 177 -15.69 0.52 1.56
C LEU A 177 -16.97 0.26 0.75
N ASN A 178 -18.12 0.72 1.27
CA ASN A 178 -19.39 0.59 0.59
C ASN A 178 -19.38 1.46 -0.68
N LYS A 179 -19.59 0.84 -1.84
CA LYS A 179 -19.73 1.54 -3.14
C LYS A 179 -20.98 2.45 -3.23
N GLN A 180 -21.75 2.59 -2.15
CA GLN A 180 -23.09 3.18 -2.18
C GLN A 180 -23.08 4.71 -2.29
N ASP A 181 -22.02 5.39 -1.87
CA ASP A 181 -21.87 6.83 -2.12
C ASP A 181 -21.02 7.09 -3.37
N LYS A 182 -21.62 6.78 -4.53
CA LYS A 182 -21.06 7.08 -5.87
C LYS A 182 -20.87 8.57 -6.15
N LYS A 183 -21.29 9.49 -5.27
CA LYS A 183 -20.86 10.90 -5.33
C LYS A 183 -19.35 10.92 -5.13
N SER A 184 -18.59 10.77 -6.21
CA SER A 184 -17.13 10.92 -6.21
C SER A 184 -16.78 12.21 -5.48
N ILE A 185 -15.65 12.23 -4.77
CA ILE A 185 -15.01 13.54 -4.54
C ILE A 185 -14.62 14.03 -5.93
N GLU A 186 -15.51 14.79 -6.56
CA GLU A 186 -15.28 15.41 -7.86
C GLU A 186 -14.31 16.58 -7.69
N ASN A 187 -14.37 17.24 -6.53
CA ASN A 187 -13.46 18.31 -6.13
C ASN A 187 -12.85 18.06 -4.74
N ILE A 188 -11.55 17.73 -4.71
CA ILE A 188 -10.79 17.50 -3.47
C ILE A 188 -10.60 18.79 -2.66
N GLU A 189 -10.50 19.95 -3.31
CA GLU A 189 -10.33 21.23 -2.63
C GLU A 189 -11.59 21.59 -1.84
N GLU A 190 -12.76 21.40 -2.45
CA GLU A 190 -14.04 21.55 -1.78
C GLU A 190 -14.18 20.56 -0.62
N PHE A 191 -13.77 19.30 -0.80
CA PHE A 191 -13.78 18.32 0.28
C PHE A 191 -12.92 18.78 1.46
N ILE A 192 -11.67 19.19 1.21
CA ILE A 192 -10.73 19.67 2.25
C ILE A 192 -11.34 20.85 3.01
N SER A 193 -11.99 21.78 2.31
CA SER A 193 -12.64 22.94 2.95
C SER A 193 -13.84 22.60 3.83
N LYS A 194 -14.49 21.46 3.57
CA LYS A 194 -15.65 20.98 4.33
C LYS A 194 -15.27 20.07 5.48
N ILE A 195 -14.00 19.65 5.60
CA ILE A 195 -13.54 18.89 6.77
C ILE A 195 -13.75 19.77 8.00
N PRO A 196 -14.62 19.39 8.95
CA PRO A 196 -14.94 20.27 10.06
C PRO A 196 -13.71 20.46 10.96
N LYS A 197 -13.45 21.69 11.41
CA LYS A 197 -12.24 22.08 12.17
C LYS A 197 -12.00 21.25 13.44
N ASN A 198 -13.04 20.66 14.04
CA ASN A 198 -12.95 19.79 15.21
C ASN A 198 -12.55 18.34 14.87
N TYR A 199 -12.80 17.85 13.65
CA TYR A 199 -12.35 16.52 13.19
C TYR A 199 -10.85 16.50 12.85
N TYR A 200 -10.22 17.67 12.75
CA TYR A 200 -8.76 17.84 12.73
C TYR A 200 -8.06 17.29 13.97
N GLN A 201 -8.77 16.83 15.01
CA GLN A 201 -8.11 16.37 16.22
C GLN A 201 -7.91 14.84 16.26
N LEU A 202 -8.83 14.04 15.70
CA LEU A 202 -8.77 12.58 15.88
C LEU A 202 -7.98 11.84 14.79
N ASN A 203 -8.16 12.17 13.51
CA ASN A 203 -7.56 11.42 12.39
C ASN A 203 -6.69 12.27 11.46
N PHE A 204 -6.37 13.48 11.89
CA PHE A 204 -5.70 14.48 11.05
C PHE A 204 -4.48 13.96 10.32
N ASN A 205 -3.57 13.30 11.03
CA ASN A 205 -2.36 12.75 10.44
C ASN A 205 -2.67 11.71 9.35
N VAL A 206 -3.70 10.88 9.54
CA VAL A 206 -4.09 9.81 8.61
C VAL A 206 -4.75 10.39 7.35
N ILE A 207 -5.67 11.34 7.52
CA ILE A 207 -6.33 12.01 6.38
C ILE A 207 -5.30 12.74 5.53
N TRP A 208 -4.37 13.46 6.15
CA TRP A 208 -3.30 14.12 5.40
C TRP A 208 -2.34 13.13 4.75
N ALA A 209 -1.98 12.03 5.41
CA ALA A 209 -1.20 10.97 4.79
C ALA A 209 -1.90 10.37 3.56
N LEU A 210 -3.23 10.16 3.60
CA LEU A 210 -4.02 9.72 2.45
C LEU A 210 -4.02 10.75 1.32
N LEU A 211 -4.21 12.04 1.63
CA LEU A 211 -4.17 13.12 0.64
C LEU A 211 -2.80 13.24 -0.01
N ILE A 212 -1.72 13.17 0.77
CA ILE A 212 -0.36 13.15 0.25
C ILE A 212 -0.14 11.93 -0.63
N ARG A 213 -0.53 10.73 -0.18
CA ARG A 213 -0.44 9.50 -0.97
C ARG A 213 -1.21 9.61 -2.28
N HIS A 214 -2.41 10.17 -2.27
CA HIS A 214 -3.19 10.41 -3.49
C HIS A 214 -2.45 11.34 -4.45
N SER A 215 -1.94 12.47 -3.95
CA SER A 215 -1.23 13.48 -4.76
C SER A 215 0.06 12.94 -5.39
N TYR A 216 0.66 11.92 -4.78
CA TYR A 216 1.84 11.22 -5.30
C TYR A 216 1.51 10.39 -6.56
N GLY A 217 0.22 10.14 -6.85
CA GLY A 217 -0.28 9.48 -8.04
C GLY A 217 -0.28 7.95 -8.00
N GLY A 218 -0.74 7.31 -9.07
CA GLY A 218 -0.86 5.86 -9.16
C GLY A 218 -1.88 5.44 -10.21
N MET A 219 -2.31 4.17 -10.15
CA MET A 219 -3.37 3.69 -11.01
C MET A 219 -4.68 4.40 -10.70
N LYS A 220 -5.54 4.60 -11.71
CA LYS A 220 -6.85 5.27 -11.52
C LYS A 220 -7.71 4.60 -10.44
N CYS A 221 -7.67 3.27 -10.35
CA CYS A 221 -8.36 2.51 -9.31
C CYS A 221 -7.79 2.78 -7.91
N ASP A 222 -6.46 2.86 -7.76
CA ASP A 222 -5.80 3.14 -6.48
C ASP A 222 -6.15 4.55 -5.99
N MET A 223 -6.12 5.54 -6.88
CA MET A 223 -6.49 6.92 -6.54
C MET A 223 -7.95 7.01 -6.10
N ARG A 224 -8.86 6.36 -6.82
CA ARG A 224 -10.28 6.28 -6.42
C ARG A 224 -10.44 5.61 -5.06
N LEU A 225 -9.75 4.49 -4.82
CA LEU A 225 -9.80 3.78 -3.55
C LEU A 225 -9.38 4.69 -2.39
N ILE A 226 -8.29 5.45 -2.55
CA ILE A 226 -7.83 6.41 -1.53
C ILE A 226 -8.89 7.49 -1.27
N LEU A 227 -9.53 8.06 -2.30
CA LEU A 227 -10.58 9.06 -2.13
C LEU A 227 -11.78 8.49 -1.36
N ASP A 228 -12.21 7.27 -1.68
CA ASP A 228 -13.29 6.61 -0.98
C ASP A 228 -12.91 6.33 0.49
N THR A 229 -11.64 5.98 0.74
CA THR A 229 -11.13 5.83 2.11
C THR A 229 -11.16 7.15 2.88
N ILE A 230 -10.74 8.25 2.27
CA ILE A 230 -10.75 9.59 2.89
C ILE A 230 -12.16 9.96 3.37
N LYS A 231 -13.19 9.74 2.54
CA LYS A 231 -14.58 9.99 2.93
C LYS A 231 -14.98 9.16 4.14
N ALA A 232 -14.69 7.87 4.11
CA ALA A 232 -15.08 6.94 5.16
C ALA A 232 -14.39 7.27 6.50
N TYR A 233 -13.13 7.67 6.46
CA TYR A 233 -12.32 7.92 7.66
C TYR A 233 -12.35 9.36 8.16
N ASN A 234 -13.01 10.27 7.44
CA ASN A 234 -13.24 11.64 7.93
C ASN A 234 -14.12 11.67 9.20
N ILE A 235 -14.96 10.65 9.39
CA ILE A 235 -15.89 10.55 10.53
C ILE A 235 -15.61 9.37 11.48
N LYS A 236 -14.69 8.46 11.12
CA LYS A 236 -14.40 7.23 11.87
C LYS A 236 -13.09 7.34 12.62
N VAL A 237 -13.05 7.05 13.91
CA VAL A 237 -11.80 7.03 14.69
C VAL A 237 -10.85 5.95 14.16
N VAL A 238 -9.60 6.34 13.88
CA VAL A 238 -8.54 5.42 13.48
C VAL A 238 -7.89 4.83 14.73
N SER A 239 -7.83 3.50 14.80
CA SER A 239 -7.20 2.79 15.91
C SER A 239 -5.69 2.98 15.91
N GLU A 240 -5.10 2.88 17.10
CA GLU A 240 -3.66 2.78 17.27
C GLU A 240 -3.30 1.32 17.49
N ILE A 241 -2.46 0.78 16.62
CA ILE A 241 -1.95 -0.57 16.76
C ILE A 241 -0.48 -0.48 17.12
N LYS A 242 -0.11 -1.14 18.22
CA LYS A 242 1.29 -1.23 18.61
C LYS A 242 2.04 -2.09 17.59
N ILE A 243 3.02 -1.50 16.94
CA ILE A 243 3.90 -2.21 16.00
C ILE A 243 5.10 -2.73 16.77
N GLU A 244 5.22 -4.05 16.86
CA GLU A 244 6.43 -4.69 17.36
C GLU A 244 7.42 -4.85 16.20
N PRO A 245 8.62 -4.22 16.26
CA PRO A 245 9.63 -4.39 15.23
C PRO A 245 10.05 -5.85 15.08
N ILE A 246 10.18 -6.31 13.83
CA ILE A 246 10.66 -7.67 13.56
C ILE A 246 12.15 -7.63 13.33
N LYS A 247 12.91 -8.19 14.28
CA LYS A 247 14.36 -8.34 14.16
C LYS A 247 14.73 -9.10 12.90
N ILE A 248 15.71 -8.59 12.17
CA ILE A 248 16.21 -9.22 10.94
C ILE A 248 17.05 -10.44 11.34
N THR A 249 16.48 -11.63 11.18
CA THR A 249 17.16 -12.90 11.46
C THR A 249 17.62 -13.58 10.18
N SER A 250 18.49 -14.59 10.32
CA SER A 250 18.89 -15.46 9.20
C SER A 250 17.72 -16.11 8.48
N GLN A 251 16.62 -16.41 9.19
CA GLN A 251 15.42 -16.99 8.60
C GLN A 251 14.71 -16.03 7.64
N ILE A 252 14.65 -14.75 8.00
CA ILE A 252 14.04 -13.70 7.17
C ILE A 252 14.94 -13.38 5.97
N SER A 253 16.26 -13.41 6.16
CA SER A 253 17.23 -13.18 5.07
C SER A 253 17.43 -14.39 4.16
N SER A 254 17.07 -15.61 4.58
CA SER A 254 17.11 -16.82 3.75
C SER A 254 15.87 -16.96 2.84
N PHE A 255 15.61 -15.95 2.00
CA PHE A 255 14.47 -15.99 1.08
C PHE A 255 14.61 -17.13 0.05
N SER A 256 13.49 -17.77 -0.31
CA SER A 256 13.43 -18.87 -1.28
C SER A 256 12.04 -19.02 -1.89
N SER A 257 11.92 -19.84 -2.94
CA SER A 257 10.65 -20.15 -3.62
C SER A 257 9.53 -20.62 -2.67
N LYS A 258 9.86 -21.26 -1.54
CA LYS A 258 8.90 -21.70 -0.50
C LYS A 258 8.11 -20.55 0.12
N HIS A 259 8.65 -19.34 0.09
CA HIS A 259 8.00 -18.12 0.58
C HIS A 259 7.00 -17.53 -0.42
N ILE A 260 7.00 -17.99 -1.67
CA ILE A 260 6.03 -17.55 -2.68
C ILE A 260 4.79 -18.44 -2.61
N ILE A 261 3.61 -17.85 -2.49
CA ILE A 261 2.35 -18.58 -2.61
C ILE A 261 1.92 -18.62 -4.07
N LEU A 262 1.41 -19.77 -4.56
CA LEU A 262 1.02 -19.92 -5.96
C LEU A 262 0.09 -18.80 -6.47
N PRO A 263 -0.92 -18.32 -5.71
CA PRO A 263 -1.79 -17.20 -6.11
C PRO A 263 -1.06 -15.90 -6.46
N SER A 264 0.19 -15.72 -6.02
CA SER A 264 1.00 -14.56 -6.37
C SER A 264 1.38 -14.50 -7.85
N VAL A 265 1.49 -15.65 -8.52
CA VAL A 265 1.63 -15.74 -9.97
C VAL A 265 0.27 -15.55 -10.60
N ASP A 266 0.04 -14.34 -11.11
CA ASP A 266 -1.26 -13.86 -11.54
C ASP A 266 -1.16 -13.19 -12.91
N PHE A 267 -2.30 -13.02 -13.57
CA PHE A 267 -2.37 -12.40 -14.90
C PHE A 267 -2.01 -10.90 -14.90
N HIS A 268 -1.90 -10.28 -13.71
CA HIS A 268 -1.43 -8.89 -13.56
C HIS A 268 0.10 -8.77 -13.50
N CYS A 269 0.80 -9.84 -13.15
CA CYS A 269 2.26 -9.81 -12.96
C CYS A 269 3.01 -10.78 -13.87
N THR A 270 2.31 -11.68 -14.56
CA THR A 270 2.89 -12.71 -15.43
C THR A 270 2.00 -12.98 -16.64
N ASN A 271 2.54 -13.68 -17.63
CA ASN A 271 1.83 -14.16 -18.81
C ASN A 271 1.07 -15.49 -18.57
N ILE A 272 0.78 -15.85 -17.32
CA ILE A 272 0.18 -17.15 -16.96
C ILE A 272 -1.13 -17.42 -17.71
N LEU A 273 -1.93 -16.38 -17.98
CA LEU A 273 -3.17 -16.51 -18.72
C LEU A 273 -2.93 -16.87 -20.19
N THR A 274 -1.96 -16.24 -20.85
CA THR A 274 -1.57 -16.60 -22.23
C THR A 274 -1.06 -18.04 -22.31
N LEU A 275 -0.24 -18.47 -21.34
CA LEU A 275 0.26 -19.85 -21.26
C LEU A 275 -0.89 -20.86 -21.09
N LEU A 276 -1.87 -20.51 -20.26
CA LEU A 276 -3.03 -21.35 -20.01
C LEU A 276 -3.92 -21.46 -21.25
N LEU A 277 -4.24 -20.35 -21.92
CA LEU A 277 -5.03 -20.38 -23.16
C LEU A 277 -4.34 -21.19 -24.27
N LYS A 278 -3.03 -21.01 -24.44
CA LYS A 278 -2.23 -21.80 -25.39
C LYS A 278 -2.31 -23.29 -25.11
N LYS A 279 -2.25 -23.70 -23.83
CA LYS A 279 -2.35 -25.11 -23.43
C LYS A 279 -3.68 -25.74 -23.84
N TYR A 280 -4.77 -25.00 -23.76
CA TYR A 280 -6.11 -25.47 -24.17
C TYR A 280 -6.44 -25.16 -25.64
N GLN A 281 -5.47 -24.67 -26.43
CA GLN A 281 -5.67 -24.28 -27.83
C GLN A 281 -6.81 -23.26 -28.01
N LEU A 282 -6.97 -22.35 -27.04
CA LEU A 282 -7.98 -21.30 -27.06
C LEU A 282 -7.39 -19.98 -27.56
N ASP A 283 -8.21 -19.22 -28.29
CA ASP A 283 -7.85 -17.86 -28.72
C ASP A 283 -8.12 -16.80 -27.65
N ASN A 284 -7.86 -15.53 -27.99
CA ASN A 284 -7.98 -14.40 -27.08
C ASN A 284 -9.44 -14.03 -26.71
N SER A 285 -10.46 -14.57 -27.39
CA SER A 285 -11.86 -14.33 -27.03
C SER A 285 -12.19 -14.83 -25.62
N TYR A 286 -11.48 -15.86 -25.14
CA TYR A 286 -11.65 -16.46 -23.82
C TYR A 286 -10.97 -15.69 -22.69
N PHE A 287 -10.13 -14.69 -23.01
CA PHE A 287 -9.28 -14.01 -22.03
C PHE A 287 -10.09 -13.39 -20.89
N LYS A 288 -11.24 -12.77 -21.19
CA LYS A 288 -12.10 -12.14 -20.19
C LYS A 288 -12.66 -13.16 -19.19
N VAL A 289 -13.19 -14.29 -19.67
CA VAL A 289 -13.82 -15.33 -18.85
C VAL A 289 -12.78 -15.98 -17.94
N TYR A 290 -11.62 -16.35 -18.48
CA TYR A 290 -10.55 -16.95 -17.68
C TYR A 290 -9.97 -15.97 -16.66
N ARG A 291 -9.83 -14.68 -17.01
CA ARG A 291 -9.40 -13.64 -16.09
C ARG A 291 -10.36 -13.50 -14.90
N GLU A 292 -11.66 -13.45 -15.17
CA GLU A 292 -12.69 -13.39 -14.12
C GLU A 292 -12.67 -14.66 -13.26
N CYS A 293 -12.59 -15.83 -13.89
CA CYS A 293 -12.48 -17.12 -13.21
C CYS A 293 -11.30 -17.15 -12.22
N ILE A 294 -10.10 -16.78 -12.66
CA ILE A 294 -8.90 -16.71 -11.80
C ILE A 294 -9.09 -15.65 -10.71
N TRP A 295 -9.64 -14.47 -11.04
CA TRP A 295 -9.85 -13.40 -10.08
C TRP A 295 -10.75 -13.83 -8.92
N PHE A 296 -11.95 -14.37 -9.20
CA PHE A 296 -12.94 -14.72 -8.19
C PHE A 296 -12.54 -15.95 -7.35
N ASN A 297 -11.94 -16.96 -7.99
CA ASN A 297 -11.64 -18.25 -7.35
C ASN A 297 -10.20 -18.39 -6.85
N ARG A 298 -9.33 -17.39 -7.09
CA ARG A 298 -7.93 -17.44 -6.65
C ARG A 298 -7.44 -16.09 -6.16
N SER A 299 -7.37 -15.08 -7.02
CA SER A 299 -6.62 -13.86 -6.69
C SER A 299 -7.26 -13.01 -5.60
N SER A 300 -8.59 -12.93 -5.56
CA SER A 300 -9.35 -12.12 -4.60
C SER A 300 -9.68 -12.84 -3.28
N ILE A 301 -9.24 -14.10 -3.09
CA ILE A 301 -9.50 -14.86 -1.84
C ILE A 301 -8.76 -14.21 -0.68
N SER A 302 -9.48 -14.05 0.43
CA SER A 302 -9.04 -13.45 1.68
C SER A 302 -9.52 -14.32 2.82
N ASP A 303 -8.66 -14.50 3.82
CA ASP A 303 -8.98 -15.23 5.05
C ASP A 303 -9.51 -14.27 6.14
N LYS A 304 -9.52 -12.96 5.84
CA LYS A 304 -10.01 -11.91 6.72
C LYS A 304 -11.54 -11.76 6.68
N ILE A 305 -12.10 -11.46 7.85
CA ILE A 305 -13.50 -11.15 8.10
C ILE A 305 -13.81 -9.75 7.57
N ASP A 306 -14.85 -9.66 6.74
CA ASP A 306 -15.37 -8.40 6.23
C ASP A 306 -16.21 -7.69 7.30
N LEU A 307 -15.72 -6.56 7.83
CA LEU A 307 -16.46 -5.78 8.85
C LEU A 307 -17.84 -5.30 8.36
N ASN A 308 -18.01 -5.13 7.05
CA ASN A 308 -19.25 -4.66 6.44
C ASN A 308 -20.09 -5.79 5.81
N GLY A 309 -19.83 -7.05 6.17
CA GLY A 309 -20.80 -8.15 6.05
C GLY A 309 -21.18 -8.65 4.64
N LYS A 310 -20.34 -8.47 3.61
CA LYS A 310 -20.68 -8.96 2.25
C LYS A 310 -19.99 -10.27 1.90
N THR A 311 -20.80 -11.31 1.70
CA THR A 311 -20.42 -12.61 1.14
C THR A 311 -19.78 -12.47 -0.24
N LYS A 312 -18.84 -13.36 -0.52
CA LYS A 312 -18.08 -13.36 -1.77
C LYS A 312 -18.84 -14.14 -2.84
N TYR A 313 -19.18 -13.47 -3.95
CA TYR A 313 -19.76 -14.15 -5.11
C TYR A 313 -18.69 -15.05 -5.76
N ILE A 314 -19.01 -16.33 -5.93
CA ILE A 314 -18.15 -17.30 -6.63
C ILE A 314 -18.64 -17.36 -8.07
N ASN A 315 -17.88 -16.78 -9.00
CA ASN A 315 -18.18 -16.82 -10.43
C ASN A 315 -17.28 -17.85 -11.14
N HIS A 316 -17.79 -18.56 -12.14
CA HIS A 316 -17.03 -19.52 -12.97
C HIS A 316 -16.33 -20.66 -12.19
N ILE A 317 -16.97 -21.20 -11.14
CA ILE A 317 -16.36 -22.23 -10.28
C ILE A 317 -16.02 -23.53 -11.03
N ASP A 318 -16.89 -23.97 -11.95
CA ASP A 318 -16.65 -25.23 -12.66
C ASP A 318 -15.50 -25.10 -13.66
N LEU A 319 -15.41 -23.97 -14.36
CA LEU A 319 -14.22 -23.65 -15.13
C LEU A 319 -12.96 -23.65 -14.25
N TYR A 320 -13.04 -23.06 -13.04
CA TYR A 320 -11.89 -23.05 -12.13
C TYR A 320 -11.45 -24.46 -11.74
N LYS A 321 -12.39 -25.36 -11.42
CA LYS A 321 -12.09 -26.77 -11.12
C LYS A 321 -11.34 -27.43 -12.27
N CYS A 322 -11.73 -27.16 -13.52
CA CYS A 322 -11.07 -27.70 -14.71
C CYS A 322 -9.62 -27.20 -14.87
N ILE A 323 -9.37 -25.91 -14.63
CA ILE A 323 -8.07 -25.29 -14.91
C ILE A 323 -7.11 -25.27 -13.71
N LYS A 324 -7.59 -25.54 -12.48
CA LYS A 324 -6.81 -25.33 -11.24
C LYS A 324 -5.48 -26.07 -11.25
N ARG A 325 -5.47 -27.36 -11.61
CA ARG A 325 -4.25 -28.19 -11.60
C ARG A 325 -3.19 -27.61 -12.54
N ASP A 326 -3.61 -27.21 -13.74
CA ASP A 326 -2.73 -26.68 -14.76
C ASP A 326 -2.22 -25.28 -14.39
N LEU A 327 -3.07 -24.45 -13.79
CA LEU A 327 -2.71 -23.15 -13.25
C LEU A 327 -1.68 -23.26 -12.10
N ASP A 328 -1.86 -24.21 -11.19
CA ASP A 328 -0.93 -24.46 -10.08
C ASP A 328 0.42 -24.99 -10.60
N THR A 329 0.40 -25.86 -11.62
CA THR A 329 1.60 -26.38 -12.29
C THR A 329 2.38 -25.25 -12.97
N LEU A 330 1.72 -24.42 -13.79
CA LEU A 330 2.35 -23.28 -14.45
C LEU A 330 2.90 -22.27 -13.45
N SER A 331 2.17 -22.01 -12.35
CA SER A 331 2.64 -21.11 -11.29
C SER A 331 3.92 -21.63 -10.64
N THR A 332 3.99 -22.93 -10.37
CA THR A 332 5.17 -23.57 -9.77
C THR A 332 6.38 -23.47 -10.70
N GLN A 333 6.20 -23.74 -12.00
CA GLN A 333 7.25 -23.58 -13.01
C GLN A 333 7.76 -22.15 -13.07
N ILE A 334 6.86 -21.16 -13.10
CA ILE A 334 7.24 -19.74 -13.11
C ILE A 334 8.03 -19.37 -11.85
N ILE A 335 7.60 -19.83 -10.67
CA ILE A 335 8.30 -19.56 -9.40
C ILE A 335 9.70 -20.18 -9.42
N ASN A 336 9.82 -21.46 -9.79
CA ASN A 336 11.10 -22.14 -9.83
C ASN A 336 12.07 -21.46 -10.80
N ASN A 337 11.61 -21.12 -12.02
CA ASN A 337 12.44 -20.42 -13.01
C ASN A 337 12.84 -18.99 -12.59
N THR A 338 12.16 -18.41 -11.60
CA THR A 338 12.37 -17.02 -11.17
C THR A 338 13.21 -16.91 -9.89
N PHE A 339 13.11 -17.90 -9.00
CA PHE A 339 13.66 -17.84 -7.64
C PHE A 339 14.61 -19.01 -7.28
N VAL A 340 14.83 -19.94 -8.20
CA VAL A 340 15.86 -21.00 -8.14
C VAL A 340 16.84 -20.74 -9.29
#